data_AF-A0A4S8RRR6-F1
#
_entry.id   AF-A0A4S8RRR6-F1
#
_cell.length_a   1.000
_cell.length_b   1.000
_cell.length_c   1.000
_cell.angle_alpha   90.00
_cell.angle_beta   90.00
_cell.angle_gamma   90.00
#
_symmetry.space_group_name_H-M   'P 1'
#
loop_
_entity.id
_entity.type
_entity.pdbx_description
1 polymer ?
#
loop_
_entity_poly.entity_id
_entity_poly.type
_entity_poly.pdbx_seq_one_letter_code
_entity_poly.pdbx_strand_id
1 'polypeptide(L)'
;MKLNQTTQMIIRCIHKYTVVKRFSLGKRLYDKMETIYIQEHDNQNGESQKVFNSDKEYVIDISADIYVALNKDFIVRSRDNE
;
A
#
# COMPACT_ATOMS: atom_id res chain seq x y z
N MET A 1 34.30 -7.15 16.23
CA MET A 1 34.13 -7.20 14.75
C MET A 1 32.66 -6.95 14.46
N LYS A 2 32.34 -5.85 13.77
CA LYS A 2 30.96 -5.50 13.39
C LYS A 2 30.55 -6.39 12.22
N LEU A 3 29.45 -7.13 12.37
CA LEU A 3 28.89 -7.93 11.30
C LEU A 3 28.40 -6.99 10.20
N ASN A 4 28.92 -7.14 8.99
CA ASN A 4 28.52 -6.36 7.83
C ASN A 4 27.04 -6.65 7.56
N GLN A 5 26.18 -5.68 7.86
CA GLN A 5 24.78 -5.71 7.53
C GLN A 5 24.66 -5.48 6.03
N THR A 6 24.58 -6.59 5.28
CA THR A 6 24.33 -6.57 3.85
C THR A 6 23.02 -5.82 3.63
N THR A 7 23.11 -4.61 3.06
CA THR A 7 21.95 -3.81 2.66
C THR A 7 21.22 -4.59 1.58
N GLN A 8 20.35 -5.50 2.00
CA GLN A 8 19.42 -6.17 1.12
C GLN A 8 18.59 -5.04 0.50
N MET A 9 18.72 -4.83 -0.81
CA MET A 9 17.76 -4.01 -1.54
C MET A 9 16.41 -4.69 -1.38
N ILE A 10 15.66 -4.32 -0.35
CA ILE A 10 14.27 -4.72 -0.18
C ILE A 10 13.55 -4.03 -1.33
N ILE A 11 13.34 -4.78 -2.42
CA ILE A 11 12.49 -4.35 -3.52
C ILE A 11 11.14 -4.06 -2.88
N ARG A 12 10.78 -2.78 -2.80
CA ARG A 12 9.54 -2.32 -2.17
C ARG A 12 8.38 -2.90 -2.99
N CYS A 13 7.67 -3.86 -2.40
CA CYS A 13 6.58 -4.54 -3.07
C CYS A 13 5.38 -3.60 -3.23
N ILE A 14 4.86 -3.50 -4.45
CA ILE A 14 3.58 -2.84 -4.74
C ILE A 14 2.53 -3.92 -4.93
N HIS A 15 1.45 -3.84 -4.17
CA HIS A 15 0.36 -4.80 -4.25
C HIS A 15 -0.92 -4.15 -4.74
N LYS A 16 -1.68 -4.91 -5.52
CA LYS A 16 -2.97 -4.53 -6.04
C LYS A 16 -4.07 -4.92 -5.06
N TYR A 17 -5.01 -4.02 -4.84
CA TYR A 17 -6.17 -4.24 -4.00
C TYR A 17 -7.45 -3.83 -4.72
N THR A 18 -8.54 -4.48 -4.34
CA THR A 18 -9.90 -4.12 -4.75
C THR A 18 -10.63 -3.48 -3.58
N VAL A 19 -11.29 -2.35 -3.83
CA VAL A 19 -12.08 -1.62 -2.84
C VAL A 19 -13.41 -2.34 -2.58
N VAL A 20 -13.70 -2.69 -1.34
CA VAL A 20 -14.95 -3.39 -0.93
C VAL A 20 -15.94 -2.48 -0.18
N LYS A 21 -15.47 -1.38 0.39
CA LYS A 21 -16.30 -0.31 0.99
C LYS A 21 -15.81 1.04 0.50
N ARG A 22 -16.71 1.99 0.27
CA ARG A 22 -16.37 3.35 -0.19
C ARG A 22 -15.61 4.10 0.92
N PHE A 23 -14.53 4.79 0.56
CA PHE A 23 -13.76 5.65 1.47
C PHE A 23 -13.05 6.76 0.70
N SER A 24 -12.48 7.72 1.40
CA SER A 24 -11.60 8.74 0.81
C SER A 24 -10.18 8.63 1.36
N LEU A 25 -9.20 8.93 0.50
CA LEU A 25 -7.82 9.17 0.89
C LEU A 25 -7.32 10.44 0.19
N GLY A 26 -6.83 11.38 1.00
CA GLY A 26 -6.48 12.72 0.50
C GLY A 26 -7.69 13.39 -0.17
N LYS A 27 -7.56 13.72 -1.45
CA LYS A 27 -8.62 14.34 -2.26
C LYS A 27 -9.36 13.33 -3.17
N ARG A 28 -9.03 12.03 -3.08
CA ARG A 28 -9.64 11.00 -3.92
C ARG A 28 -10.71 10.24 -3.15
N LEU A 29 -11.89 10.12 -3.75
CA LEU A 29 -12.93 9.19 -3.32
C LEU A 29 -12.71 7.87 -4.05
N TYR A 30 -12.66 6.77 -3.30
CA TYR A 30 -12.60 5.42 -3.84
C TYR A 30 -13.95 4.75 -3.70
N ASP A 31 -14.52 4.30 -4.82
CA ASP A 31 -15.79 3.57 -4.82
C ASP A 31 -15.59 2.05 -4.82
N LYS A 32 -16.66 1.30 -4.51
CA LYS A 32 -16.63 -0.16 -4.54
C LYS A 32 -16.18 -0.67 -5.91
N MET A 33 -15.42 -1.77 -5.91
CA MET A 33 -14.81 -2.43 -7.08
C MET A 33 -13.68 -1.64 -7.76
N GLU A 34 -13.38 -0.42 -7.32
CA GLU A 34 -12.20 0.29 -7.81
C GLU A 34 -10.90 -0.43 -7.41
N THR A 35 -9.85 -0.18 -8.19
CA THR A 35 -8.51 -0.68 -7.94
C THR A 35 -7.65 0.38 -7.26
N ILE A 36 -6.91 -0.03 -6.25
CA ILE A 36 -5.93 0.79 -5.54
C ILE A 36 -4.63 -0.02 -5.40
N TYR A 37 -3.49 0.62 -5.58
CA TYR A 37 -2.19 0.00 -5.37
C TYR A 37 -1.54 0.60 -4.14
N ILE A 38 -0.95 -0.24 -3.30
CA ILE A 38 -0.24 0.20 -2.11
C ILE A 38 1.17 -0.39 -2.16
N GLN A 39 2.17 0.50 -2.08
CA GLN A 39 3.55 0.14 -1.86
C GLN A 39 3.74 -0.11 -0.36
N GLU A 40 4.07 -1.35 -0.01
CA GLU A 40 4.31 -1.73 1.37
C GLU A 40 5.59 -1.08 1.91
N HIS A 41 5.59 -0.94 3.23
CA HIS A 41 6.64 -0.29 4.01
C HIS A 41 7.94 -1.09 4.03
N ASP A 42 9.07 -0.38 4.10
CA ASP A 42 10.34 -0.94 4.54
C ASP A 42 10.45 -0.82 6.07
N ASN A 43 10.17 -1.93 6.77
CA ASN A 43 10.22 -2.05 8.24
C ASN A 43 11.51 -1.53 8.87
N GLN A 44 12.60 -1.38 8.11
CA GLN A 44 13.89 -0.94 8.64
C GLN A 44 14.02 0.59 8.73
N ASN A 45 13.24 1.36 7.97
CA ASN A 45 13.51 2.79 7.74
C ASN A 45 12.39 3.74 8.18
N GLY A 46 11.29 3.25 8.74
CA GLY A 46 10.22 4.12 9.29
C GLY A 46 9.43 4.91 8.22
N GLU A 47 9.52 4.53 6.94
CA GLU A 47 8.87 5.25 5.84
C GLU A 47 7.35 4.99 5.73
N SER A 48 6.58 6.00 5.31
CA SER A 48 5.14 5.85 5.02
C SER A 48 4.86 4.90 3.85
N GLN A 49 3.70 4.22 3.86
CA GLN A 49 3.23 3.46 2.70
C GLN A 49 2.73 4.41 1.62
N LYS A 50 3.02 4.13 0.35
CA LYS A 50 2.57 4.98 -0.77
C LYS A 50 1.34 4.39 -1.44
N VAL A 51 0.36 5.24 -1.69
CA VAL A 51 -0.89 4.86 -2.35
C VAL A 51 -0.91 5.40 -3.78
N PHE A 52 -1.29 4.54 -4.72
CA PHE A 52 -1.49 4.87 -6.13
C PHE A 52 -2.90 4.49 -6.58
N ASN A 53 -3.45 5.24 -7.53
CA ASN A 53 -4.77 4.98 -8.11
C ASN A 53 -4.72 3.86 -9.18
N SER A 54 -5.86 3.59 -9.83
CA SER A 54 -5.99 2.60 -10.91
C SER A 54 -5.00 2.79 -12.06
N ASP A 55 -4.65 4.04 -12.35
CA ASP A 55 -3.72 4.45 -13.42
C ASP A 55 -2.26 4.47 -12.95
N LYS A 56 -2.00 3.98 -11.73
CA LYS A 56 -0.70 3.97 -11.05
C LYS A 56 -0.13 5.37 -10.77
N GLU A 57 -0.97 6.39 -10.73
CA GLU A 57 -0.58 7.73 -10.32
C GLU A 57 -0.53 7.83 -8.80
N TYR A 58 0.48 8.51 -8.27
CA TYR A 58 0.63 8.75 -6.84
C TYR A 58 -0.55 9.57 -6.29
N VAL A 59 -1.11 9.14 -5.17
CA VAL A 59 -2.21 9.82 -4.49
C VAL A 59 -1.76 10.43 -3.18
N ILE A 60 -1.22 9.61 -2.26
CA ILE A 60 -0.85 10.04 -0.91
C ILE A 60 0.05 9.01 -0.22
N ASP A 61 0.85 9.48 0.73
CA ASP A 61 1.53 8.66 1.73
C ASP A 61 0.61 8.42 2.94
N ILE A 62 0.45 7.18 3.36
CA ILE A 62 -0.35 6.79 4.52
C ILE A 62 0.54 6.19 5.62
N SER A 63 0.11 6.31 6.87
CA SER A 63 0.77 5.62 7.99
C SER A 63 0.39 4.14 8.02
N ALA A 64 1.17 3.35 8.79
CA ALA A 64 0.89 1.95 9.02
C ALA A 64 -0.51 1.72 9.63
N ASP A 65 -0.96 2.60 10.53
CA ASP A 65 -2.28 2.49 11.15
C ASP A 65 -3.41 2.64 10.12
N ILE A 66 -3.27 3.59 9.19
CA ILE A 66 -4.22 3.77 8.09
C ILE A 66 -4.19 2.54 7.18
N TYR A 67 -3.00 2.00 6.87
CA TYR A 67 -2.87 0.79 6.07
C TYR A 67 -3.57 -0.42 6.72
N VAL A 68 -3.42 -0.61 8.03
CA VAL A 68 -4.11 -1.66 8.80
C VAL A 68 -5.63 -1.46 8.78
N ALA A 69 -6.10 -0.23 9.00
CA ALA A 69 -7.53 0.09 8.95
C ALA A 69 -8.13 -0.19 7.56
N LEU A 70 -7.41 0.14 6.48
CA LEU A 70 -7.83 -0.16 5.11
C LEU A 70 -7.95 -1.66 4.88
N ASN A 71 -6.91 -2.44 5.19
CA ASN A 71 -6.89 -3.90 5.00
C ASN A 71 -7.95 -4.64 5.81
N LYS A 72 -8.37 -4.08 6.94
CA LYS A 72 -9.38 -4.71 7.79
C LYS A 72 -10.77 -4.69 7.15
N ASP A 73 -11.15 -3.57 6.54
CA ASP A 73 -12.56 -3.31 6.23
C ASP A 73 -12.85 -2.73 4.84
N PHE A 74 -11.85 -2.10 4.20
CA PHE A 74 -12.08 -1.26 3.02
C PHE A 74 -11.51 -1.85 1.74
N ILE A 75 -10.42 -2.60 1.83
CA ILE A 75 -9.74 -3.17 0.66
C ILE A 75 -9.44 -4.66 0.88
N VAL A 76 -9.40 -5.42 -0.20
CA VAL A 76 -8.96 -6.82 -0.21
C VAL A 76 -7.85 -6.99 -1.24
N ARG A 77 -6.80 -7.73 -0.88
CA ARG A 77 -5.69 -7.98 -1.79
C ARG A 77 -6.20 -8.74 -3.01
N SER A 78 -6.00 -8.17 -4.19
CA SER A 78 -6.30 -8.88 -5.43
C SER A 78 -5.37 -10.08 -5.48
N ARG A 79 -5.93 -11.28 -5.58
CA ARG A 79 -5.14 -12.43 -5.98
C ARG A 79 -4.81 -12.18 -7.45
N ASP A 80 -3.56 -11.86 -7.73
CA ASP A 80 -3.06 -12.08 -9.07
C ASP A 80 -3.24 -13.59 -9.28
N ASN A 81 -4.20 -13.98 -10.12
CA ASN A 81 -4.22 -15.35 -10.61
C ASN A 81 -2.87 -15.54 -11.31
N GLU A 82 -2.19 -16.63 -10.94
CA GLU A 82 -0.98 -17.21 -11.57
C GLU A 82 -0.73 -16.79 -13.03
#